data_AF-A0A9E4XNG3-F1
#
_entry.id   AF-A0A9E4XNG3-F1
#
_cell.length_a   1.000
_cell.length_b   1.000
_cell.length_c   1.000
_cell.angle_alpha   90.00
_cell.angle_beta   90.00
_cell.angle_gamma   90.00
#
_symmetry.space_group_name_H-M   'P 1'
#
loop_
_entity.id
_entity.type
_entity.pdbx_description
1 polymer ?
#
loop_
_entity_poly.entity_id
_entity_poly.type
_entity_poly.pdbx_seq_one_letter_code
_entity_poly.pdbx_strand_id
1 'polypeptide(L)'
;MPIDSVTSGPRLTHRSRLLERLIDFEIEAGAEFMVELHPAGYTLAEEWEWLPRSADDNENGIVLISSEVRPSGPQPRMALLPPFPIDTASESNSFDDLRSFISEPKTLGIILLRLGHFAVGIAEDGVLVTTKTGSRYVKGQHRKGGQSSNRFRRNREKWIRELFDQAGEIASSRFRDYPGRIDHLALGGDRVVLGKFLKRVKLPDDLPERVLPNRLPVDRPGRAALDSAVRDAWSFRVFEPDSEIGD
;
A
#
# COMPACT_ATOMS: atom_id res chain seq x y z
N MET A 1 5.34 36.02 4.23
CA MET A 1 4.33 35.00 4.60
C MET A 1 4.49 33.89 3.60
N PRO A 2 4.78 32.63 3.98
CA PRO A 2 4.68 31.56 3.01
C PRO A 2 3.19 31.33 2.74
N ILE A 3 2.85 31.26 1.46
CA ILE A 3 1.55 30.81 1.00
C ILE A 3 1.56 29.31 1.29
N ASP A 4 0.73 28.87 2.22
CA ASP A 4 0.45 27.44 2.40
C ASP A 4 -0.26 26.97 1.12
N SER A 5 0.52 26.56 0.11
CA SER A 5 0.01 25.80 -1.02
C SER A 5 -0.53 24.50 -0.44
N VAL A 6 -1.86 24.36 -0.42
CA VAL A 6 -2.53 23.13 -0.02
C VAL A 6 -2.18 22.07 -1.05
N THR A 7 -1.10 21.33 -0.84
CA THR A 7 -0.74 20.20 -1.68
C THR A 7 -1.90 19.21 -1.64
N SER A 8 -2.56 19.02 -2.78
CA SER A 8 -3.61 18.01 -2.90
C SER A 8 -3.01 16.66 -2.48
N GLY A 9 -3.73 15.92 -1.63
CA GLY A 9 -3.27 14.60 -1.18
C GLY A 9 -2.99 13.67 -2.37
N PRO A 10 -2.16 12.63 -2.20
CA PRO A 10 -1.76 11.79 -3.31
C PRO A 10 -2.97 11.17 -4.00
N ARG A 11 -2.96 11.18 -5.34
CA ARG A 11 -3.94 10.43 -6.13
C ARG A 11 -3.52 8.97 -6.19
N LEU A 12 -4.37 8.08 -5.68
CA LEU A 12 -4.17 6.65 -5.84
C LEU A 12 -4.41 6.24 -7.30
N THR A 13 -3.38 5.75 -7.98
CA THR A 13 -3.42 5.41 -9.41
C THR A 13 -2.98 3.95 -9.61
N HIS A 14 -3.88 3.13 -10.13
CA HIS A 14 -3.58 1.73 -10.46
C HIS A 14 -2.49 1.64 -11.53
N ARG A 15 -1.60 0.63 -11.43
CA ARG A 15 -0.49 0.43 -12.36
C ARG A 15 -0.84 0.49 -13.85
N SER A 16 -1.99 -0.03 -14.26
CA SER A 16 -2.41 -0.01 -15.67
C SER A 16 -2.60 1.41 -16.19
N ARG A 17 -3.23 2.27 -15.38
CA ARG A 17 -3.41 3.67 -15.69
C ARG A 17 -2.09 4.43 -15.62
N LEU A 18 -1.18 4.03 -14.74
CA LEU A 18 0.15 4.63 -14.70
C LEU A 18 0.92 4.33 -16.00
N LEU A 19 0.91 3.08 -16.46
CA LEU A 19 1.55 2.69 -17.73
C LEU A 19 1.00 3.46 -18.93
N GLU A 20 -0.33 3.65 -19.00
CA GLU A 20 -0.97 4.49 -20.02
C GLU A 20 -0.43 5.92 -19.99
N ARG A 21 -0.31 6.51 -18.79
CA ARG A 21 0.20 7.88 -18.65
C ARG A 21 1.67 8.03 -19.02
N LEU A 22 2.50 7.00 -18.82
CA LEU A 22 3.90 7.05 -19.25
C LEU A 22 4.01 7.18 -20.77
N ILE A 23 3.06 6.60 -21.53
CA ILE A 23 3.01 6.76 -22.99
C ILE A 23 2.68 8.21 -23.37
N ASP A 24 1.80 8.88 -22.63
CA ASP A 24 1.47 10.28 -22.88
C ASP A 24 2.69 11.20 -22.75
N PHE A 25 3.59 10.93 -21.78
CA PHE A 25 4.84 11.69 -21.63
C PHE A 25 5.77 11.50 -22.82
N GLU A 26 5.98 10.27 -23.30
CA GLU A 26 6.91 10.02 -24.41
C GLU A 26 6.49 10.64 -25.74
N ILE A 27 5.18 10.86 -25.92
CA ILE A 27 4.64 11.47 -27.14
C ILE A 27 4.71 13.01 -27.05
N GLU A 28 5.00 13.58 -25.87
CA GLU A 28 5.16 15.02 -25.67
C GLU A 28 6.38 15.53 -26.46
N ALA A 29 6.12 16.29 -27.53
CA ALA A 29 7.15 16.70 -28.47
C ALA A 29 8.22 17.58 -27.82
N GLY A 30 9.48 17.13 -27.89
CA GLY A 30 10.65 17.89 -27.42
C GLY A 30 10.92 17.79 -25.92
N ALA A 31 10.22 16.90 -25.20
CA ALA A 31 10.47 16.70 -23.77
C ALA A 31 11.67 15.76 -23.54
N GLU A 32 12.72 16.30 -22.93
CA GLU A 32 13.80 15.51 -22.34
C GLU A 32 13.40 15.20 -20.89
N PHE A 33 13.22 13.93 -20.56
CA PHE A 33 12.84 13.49 -19.22
C PHE A 33 14.02 12.88 -18.48
N MET A 34 13.95 12.94 -17.16
CA MET A 34 14.78 12.17 -16.25
C MET A 34 13.86 11.40 -15.31
N VAL A 35 14.13 10.09 -15.19
CA VAL A 35 13.38 9.15 -14.37
C VAL A 35 14.35 8.53 -13.38
N GLU A 36 14.10 8.77 -12.11
CA GLU A 36 14.92 8.30 -11.00
C GLU A 36 14.11 7.35 -10.14
N LEU A 37 14.62 6.15 -9.91
CA LEU A 37 14.09 5.19 -8.94
C LEU A 37 15.03 5.19 -7.74
N HIS A 38 14.50 5.51 -6.56
CA HIS A 38 15.27 5.45 -5.32
C HIS A 38 14.69 4.40 -4.37
N PRO A 39 15.51 3.44 -3.88
CA PRO A 39 15.17 2.61 -2.74
C PRO A 39 14.86 3.43 -1.48
N ALA A 40 14.26 2.81 -0.48
CA ALA A 40 13.98 3.46 0.80
C ALA A 40 15.24 4.07 1.45
N GLY A 41 15.05 5.18 2.18
CA GLY A 41 16.16 5.93 2.80
C GLY A 41 16.86 6.90 1.85
N TYR A 42 16.18 7.33 0.79
CA TYR A 42 16.63 8.35 -0.14
C TYR A 42 16.59 9.76 0.48
N THR A 43 17.20 10.72 -0.21
CA THR A 43 17.13 12.14 0.12
C THR A 43 16.60 12.89 -1.09
N LEU A 44 15.59 13.73 -0.90
CA LEU A 44 15.01 14.53 -1.97
C LEU A 44 15.87 15.77 -2.28
N ALA A 45 15.98 16.10 -3.56
CA ALA A 45 16.56 17.35 -4.03
C ALA A 45 15.61 18.54 -3.79
N GLU A 46 16.14 19.78 -3.86
CA GLU A 46 15.43 21.02 -3.50
C GLU A 46 14.12 21.20 -4.30
N GLU A 47 14.13 20.83 -5.58
CA GLU A 47 12.96 20.90 -6.46
C GLU A 47 11.80 19.99 -6.02
N TRP A 48 12.05 19.00 -5.16
CA TRP A 48 11.05 18.08 -4.61
C TRP A 48 10.58 18.42 -3.19
N GLU A 49 11.04 19.53 -2.60
CA GLU A 49 10.68 19.94 -1.22
C GLU A 49 9.18 20.20 -1.01
N TRP A 50 8.42 20.42 -2.09
CA TRP A 50 6.96 20.56 -2.02
C TRP A 50 6.22 19.25 -1.70
N LEU A 51 6.90 18.09 -1.80
CA LEU A 51 6.31 16.81 -1.42
C LEU A 51 6.05 16.75 0.09
N PRO A 52 4.92 16.14 0.52
CA PRO A 52 4.65 15.98 1.93
C PRO A 52 5.64 14.99 2.57
N ARG A 53 5.91 15.12 3.88
CA ARG A 53 6.79 14.21 4.64
C ARG A 53 6.47 12.72 4.48
N SER A 54 5.20 12.38 4.24
CA SER A 54 4.79 11.00 3.97
C SER A 54 5.35 10.40 2.68
N ALA A 55 5.84 11.25 1.77
CA ALA A 55 6.66 10.82 0.65
C ALA A 55 8.03 10.42 1.19
N ASP A 56 8.76 11.35 1.82
CA ASP A 56 10.14 11.15 2.34
C ASP A 56 10.33 9.88 3.19
N ASP A 57 9.35 9.58 4.05
CA ASP A 57 9.39 8.41 4.95
C ASP A 57 8.92 7.09 4.29
N ASN A 58 8.81 7.01 2.95
CA ASN A 58 8.26 5.83 2.31
C ASN A 58 9.24 4.64 2.30
N GLU A 59 8.85 3.58 3.02
CA GLU A 59 9.65 2.35 3.15
C GLU A 59 9.75 1.51 1.87
N ASN A 60 8.99 1.83 0.82
CA ASN A 60 9.14 1.19 -0.49
C ASN A 60 10.03 1.98 -1.47
N GLY A 61 10.50 3.17 -1.10
CA GLY A 61 11.22 4.07 -2.01
C GLY A 61 10.31 5.07 -2.72
N ILE A 62 10.85 5.73 -3.74
CA ILE A 62 10.16 6.72 -4.56
C ILE A 62 10.63 6.67 -6.00
N VAL A 63 9.76 7.04 -6.93
CA VAL A 63 10.12 7.33 -8.31
C VAL A 63 9.89 8.82 -8.56
N LEU A 64 10.88 9.49 -9.13
CA LEU A 64 10.84 10.90 -9.48
C LEU A 64 10.92 11.02 -11.00
N ILE A 65 10.02 11.81 -11.58
CA ILE A 65 9.99 12.12 -13.00
C ILE A 65 10.10 13.62 -13.15
N SER A 66 11.17 14.09 -13.77
CA SER A 66 11.40 15.49 -14.08
C SER A 66 11.59 15.68 -15.60
N SER A 67 11.40 16.90 -16.07
CA SER A 67 11.72 17.30 -17.44
C SER A 67 12.82 18.36 -17.44
N GLU A 68 13.77 18.28 -18.36
CA GLU A 68 14.79 19.32 -18.54
C GLU A 68 14.18 20.50 -19.31
N VAL A 69 14.04 21.65 -18.66
CA VAL A 69 13.53 22.88 -19.28
C VAL A 69 14.62 23.92 -19.28
N ARG A 70 15.10 24.34 -20.45
CA ARG A 70 16.15 25.37 -20.54
C ARG A 70 15.55 26.79 -20.55
N PRO A 71 16.16 27.75 -19.81
CA PRO A 71 17.37 27.65 -18.98
C PRO A 71 17.14 27.22 -17.52
N SER A 72 15.90 26.91 -17.14
CA SER A 72 15.44 26.69 -15.76
C SER A 72 15.97 25.43 -15.07
N GLY A 73 16.51 24.46 -15.81
CA GLY A 73 16.99 23.18 -15.25
C GLY A 73 15.89 22.12 -15.12
N PRO A 74 16.07 21.10 -14.28
CA PRO A 74 15.09 20.04 -14.09
C PRO A 74 13.82 20.59 -13.42
N GLN A 75 12.67 20.29 -14.02
CA GLN A 75 11.36 20.63 -13.48
C GLN A 75 10.63 19.35 -13.05
N PRO A 76 10.22 19.22 -11.78
CA PRO A 76 9.38 18.13 -11.31
C PRO A 76 8.12 18.00 -12.16
N ARG A 77 7.78 16.79 -12.59
CA ARG A 77 6.53 16.49 -13.31
C ARG A 77 5.65 15.55 -12.49
N MET A 78 6.25 14.56 -11.85
CA MET A 78 5.51 13.56 -11.08
C MET A 78 6.40 12.84 -10.08
N ALA A 79 5.89 12.65 -8.87
CA ALA A 79 6.48 11.71 -7.92
C ALA A 79 5.53 10.54 -7.66
N LEU A 80 6.08 9.34 -7.57
CA LEU A 80 5.33 8.10 -7.38
C LEU A 80 5.86 7.39 -6.14
N LEU A 81 4.99 7.13 -5.17
CA LEU A 81 5.29 6.17 -4.11
C LEU A 81 4.83 4.79 -4.57
N PRO A 82 5.76 3.83 -4.74
CA PRO A 82 5.44 2.53 -5.27
C PRO A 82 4.70 1.64 -4.26
N PRO A 83 3.86 0.72 -4.74
CA PRO A 83 3.19 -0.26 -3.88
C PRO A 83 4.15 -1.31 -3.31
N PHE A 84 5.29 -1.55 -3.98
CA PHE A 84 6.30 -2.55 -3.62
C PHE A 84 7.68 -1.89 -3.47
N PRO A 85 8.61 -2.48 -2.69
CA PRO A 85 9.96 -1.94 -2.53
C PRO A 85 10.73 -1.84 -3.85
N ILE A 86 11.42 -0.72 -4.05
CA ILE A 86 12.47 -0.56 -5.05
C ILE A 86 13.77 -1.13 -4.47
N ASP A 87 14.30 -2.19 -5.09
CA ASP A 87 15.51 -2.87 -4.61
C ASP A 87 16.80 -2.26 -5.19
N THR A 88 16.73 -1.67 -6.38
CA THR A 88 17.89 -1.13 -7.10
C THR A 88 17.60 0.30 -7.55
N ALA A 89 18.52 1.22 -7.22
CA ALA A 89 18.43 2.59 -7.71
C ALA A 89 18.75 2.66 -9.20
N SER A 90 18.05 3.53 -9.92
CA SER A 90 18.35 3.82 -11.32
C SER A 90 18.06 5.27 -11.66
N GLU A 91 18.76 5.77 -12.67
CA GLU A 91 18.58 7.10 -13.26
C GLU A 91 18.68 6.92 -14.77
N SER A 92 17.65 7.34 -15.50
CA SER A 92 17.55 7.14 -16.94
C SER A 92 16.76 8.26 -17.61
N ASN A 93 17.03 8.51 -18.89
CA ASN A 93 16.23 9.40 -19.74
C ASN A 93 15.09 8.67 -20.48
N SER A 94 14.76 7.46 -20.02
CA SER A 94 13.69 6.62 -20.56
C SER A 94 12.85 6.04 -19.42
N PHE A 95 11.65 5.58 -19.74
CA PHE A 95 10.75 4.95 -18.76
C PHE A 95 10.96 3.44 -18.61
N ASP A 96 11.99 2.84 -19.21
CA ASP A 96 12.13 1.38 -19.32
C ASP A 96 12.33 0.69 -17.96
N ASP A 97 13.15 1.25 -17.08
CA ASP A 97 13.35 0.73 -15.72
C ASP A 97 12.04 0.83 -14.91
N LEU A 98 11.35 1.96 -15.01
CA LEU A 98 10.06 2.17 -14.36
C LEU A 98 8.99 1.19 -14.89
N ARG A 99 8.93 0.96 -16.21
CA ARG A 99 8.00 0.00 -16.81
C ARG A 99 8.29 -1.43 -16.36
N SER A 100 9.56 -1.79 -16.33
CA SER A 100 10.02 -3.10 -15.85
C SER A 100 9.61 -3.30 -14.40
N PHE A 101 9.81 -2.29 -13.56
CA PHE A 101 9.36 -2.30 -12.17
C PHE A 101 7.82 -2.42 -12.03
N ILE A 102 7.04 -1.62 -12.77
CA ILE A 102 5.57 -1.64 -12.70
C ILE A 102 4.99 -2.98 -13.18
N SER A 103 5.64 -3.59 -14.16
CA SER A 103 5.18 -4.82 -14.83
C SER A 103 5.73 -6.09 -14.19
N GLU A 104 6.59 -5.97 -13.17
CA GLU A 104 7.13 -7.12 -12.48
C GLU A 104 5.99 -7.87 -11.76
N PRO A 105 5.77 -9.16 -12.05
CA PRO A 105 4.70 -9.91 -11.42
C PRO A 105 5.00 -10.12 -9.94
N LYS A 106 4.02 -9.83 -9.09
CA LYS A 106 4.11 -10.05 -7.63
C LYS A 106 3.01 -10.98 -7.16
N THR A 107 3.30 -11.77 -6.13
CA THR A 107 2.29 -12.56 -5.41
C THR A 107 2.09 -11.99 -4.02
N LEU A 108 0.86 -11.61 -3.68
CA LEU A 108 0.52 -11.06 -2.37
C LEU A 108 -0.36 -12.00 -1.56
N GLY A 109 0.03 -12.23 -0.31
CA GLY A 109 -0.89 -12.66 0.74
C GLY A 109 -1.64 -11.45 1.27
N ILE A 110 -2.96 -11.55 1.41
CA ILE A 110 -3.80 -10.42 1.84
C ILE A 110 -4.59 -10.83 3.07
N ILE A 111 -4.49 -10.04 4.15
CA ILE A 111 -5.30 -10.21 5.36
C ILE A 111 -6.04 -8.92 5.65
N LEU A 112 -7.38 -8.98 5.58
CA LEU A 112 -8.28 -7.91 6.00
C LEU A 112 -8.90 -8.29 7.34
N LEU A 113 -8.72 -7.46 8.36
CA LEU A 113 -9.16 -7.78 9.72
C LEU A 113 -9.75 -6.57 10.45
N ARG A 114 -10.98 -6.75 10.92
CA ARG A 114 -11.65 -5.87 11.89
C ARG A 114 -12.37 -6.73 12.92
N LEU A 115 -12.67 -6.17 14.09
CA LEU A 115 -13.45 -6.93 15.07
C LEU A 115 -14.82 -7.31 14.49
N GLY A 116 -15.12 -8.60 14.45
CA GLY A 116 -16.34 -9.14 13.86
C GLY A 116 -16.13 -9.93 12.57
N HIS A 117 -15.17 -9.53 11.73
CA HIS A 117 -15.02 -10.04 10.36
C HIS A 117 -13.56 -10.11 9.92
N PHE A 118 -13.23 -11.11 9.10
CA PHE A 118 -11.95 -11.21 8.44
C PHE A 118 -12.10 -11.72 7.00
N ALA A 119 -11.12 -11.39 6.17
CA ALA A 119 -10.96 -11.97 4.85
C ALA A 119 -9.47 -12.22 4.60
N VAL A 120 -9.18 -13.37 3.99
CA VAL A 120 -7.85 -13.80 3.59
C VAL A 120 -7.89 -14.08 2.10
N GLY A 121 -6.87 -13.66 1.37
CA GLY A 121 -6.72 -14.03 -0.04
C GLY A 121 -5.26 -14.14 -0.46
N ILE A 122 -5.06 -14.74 -1.62
CA ILE A 122 -3.80 -14.71 -2.35
C ILE A 122 -4.10 -14.08 -3.71
N ALA A 123 -3.32 -13.09 -4.08
CA ALA A 123 -3.41 -12.42 -5.37
C ALA A 123 -2.12 -12.63 -6.15
N GLU A 124 -2.24 -13.19 -7.36
CA GLU A 124 -1.15 -13.29 -8.33
C GLU A 124 -1.34 -12.15 -9.32
N ASP A 125 -0.37 -11.24 -9.36
CA ASP A 125 -0.31 -10.15 -10.33
C ASP A 125 -1.65 -9.38 -10.51
N GLY A 126 -2.25 -8.98 -9.39
CA GLY A 126 -3.53 -8.26 -9.40
C GLY A 126 -4.78 -9.13 -9.60
N VAL A 127 -4.66 -10.47 -9.57
CA VAL A 127 -5.78 -11.41 -9.72
C VAL A 127 -5.91 -12.29 -8.48
N LEU A 128 -7.09 -12.32 -7.85
CA LEU A 128 -7.35 -13.19 -6.70
C LEU A 128 -7.49 -14.66 -7.11
N VAL A 129 -6.55 -15.49 -6.67
CA VAL A 129 -6.51 -16.94 -6.95
C VAL A 129 -7.03 -17.79 -5.79
N THR A 130 -6.97 -17.25 -4.57
CA THR A 130 -7.55 -17.89 -3.38
C THR A 130 -8.28 -16.85 -2.55
N THR A 131 -9.47 -17.20 -2.05
CA THR A 131 -10.18 -16.36 -1.09
C THR A 131 -10.84 -17.18 0.01
N LYS A 132 -10.82 -16.66 1.23
CA LYS A 132 -11.60 -17.17 2.35
C LYS A 132 -12.04 -16.02 3.24
N THR A 133 -13.35 -15.92 3.46
CA THR A 133 -13.94 -14.94 4.37
C THR A 133 -14.52 -15.62 5.58
N GLY A 134 -14.57 -14.93 6.70
CA GLY A 134 -15.25 -15.40 7.89
C GLY A 134 -15.68 -14.27 8.81
N SER A 135 -16.48 -14.64 9.79
CA SER A 135 -16.96 -13.73 10.82
C SER A 135 -16.99 -14.42 12.16
N ARG A 136 -16.72 -13.67 13.22
CA ARG A 136 -16.87 -14.14 14.59
C ARG A 136 -17.39 -13.01 15.44
N TYR A 137 -18.45 -13.28 16.20
CA TYR A 137 -19.08 -12.25 17.00
C TYR A 137 -18.12 -11.68 18.05
N VAL A 138 -17.87 -10.38 17.99
CA VAL A 138 -17.14 -9.63 19.01
C VAL A 138 -18.02 -8.44 19.41
N LYS A 139 -18.61 -8.48 20.60
CA LYS A 139 -19.43 -7.35 21.10
C LYS A 139 -18.57 -6.08 21.26
N GLY A 140 -19.12 -4.93 20.86
CA GLY A 140 -18.51 -3.61 21.05
C GLY A 140 -18.24 -3.27 22.51
N GLN A 141 -17.40 -2.25 22.76
CA GLN A 141 -17.13 -1.78 24.12
C GLN A 141 -18.38 -1.16 24.76
N HIS A 142 -18.68 -1.55 26.00
CA HIS A 142 -19.70 -0.90 26.83
C HIS A 142 -19.04 0.24 27.62
N ARG A 143 -19.58 1.47 27.49
CA ARG A 143 -19.07 2.68 28.18
C ARG A 143 -19.65 2.92 29.58
N LYS A 144 -20.59 2.08 30.04
CA LYS A 144 -21.24 2.21 31.35
C LYS A 144 -20.53 1.32 32.38
N GLY A 145 -20.01 1.92 33.45
CA GLY A 145 -19.37 1.23 34.57
C GLY A 145 -20.36 0.45 35.44
N GLY A 146 -19.89 -0.62 36.08
CA GLY A 146 -20.70 -1.46 36.98
C GLY A 146 -20.05 -2.83 37.21
N GLN A 147 -20.56 -3.60 38.18
CA GLN A 147 -20.02 -4.94 38.53
C GLN A 147 -19.97 -5.91 37.35
N SER A 148 -20.85 -5.76 36.36
CA SER A 148 -20.87 -6.58 35.14
C SER A 148 -19.77 -6.20 34.12
N SER A 149 -19.14 -5.03 34.27
CA SER A 149 -18.11 -4.52 33.34
C SER A 149 -16.88 -5.43 33.25
N ASN A 150 -16.43 -6.01 34.38
CA ASN A 150 -15.30 -6.93 34.40
C ASN A 150 -15.57 -8.24 33.64
N ARG A 151 -16.79 -8.79 33.73
CA ARG A 151 -17.19 -9.99 32.98
C ARG A 151 -17.30 -9.70 31.48
N PHE A 152 -17.84 -8.55 31.10
CA PHE A 152 -17.91 -8.14 29.69
C PHE A 152 -16.54 -7.94 29.07
N ARG A 153 -15.60 -7.33 29.80
CA ARG A 153 -14.21 -7.15 29.35
C ARG A 153 -13.52 -8.50 29.09
N ARG A 154 -13.58 -9.43 30.04
CA ARG A 154 -12.98 -10.78 29.90
C ARG A 154 -13.58 -11.57 28.72
N ASN A 155 -14.90 -11.54 28.57
CA ASN A 155 -15.56 -12.22 27.46
C ASN A 155 -15.17 -11.61 26.10
N ARG A 156 -15.08 -10.28 26.02
CA ARG A 156 -14.63 -9.60 24.81
C ARG A 156 -13.20 -9.97 24.43
N GLU A 157 -12.28 -9.99 25.39
CA GLU A 157 -10.91 -10.43 25.15
C GLU A 157 -10.84 -11.88 24.66
N LYS A 158 -11.66 -12.78 25.23
CA LYS A 158 -11.78 -14.15 24.75
C LYS A 158 -12.24 -14.19 23.28
N TRP A 159 -13.30 -13.46 22.94
CA TRP A 159 -13.81 -13.43 21.56
C TRP A 159 -12.82 -12.85 20.56
N ILE A 160 -12.07 -11.82 20.95
CA ILE A 160 -11.00 -11.25 20.12
C ILE A 160 -9.91 -12.29 19.87
N ARG A 161 -9.47 -13.01 20.91
CA ARG A 161 -8.47 -14.08 20.76
C ARG A 161 -8.95 -15.17 19.82
N GLU A 162 -10.19 -15.62 19.97
CA GLU A 162 -10.74 -16.67 19.13
C GLU A 162 -10.94 -16.20 17.66
N LEU A 163 -11.24 -14.92 17.43
CA LEU A 163 -11.25 -14.33 16.09
C LEU A 163 -9.84 -14.36 15.48
N PHE A 164 -8.82 -13.99 16.25
CA PHE A 164 -7.43 -14.00 15.79
C PHE A 164 -6.93 -15.41 15.50
N ASP A 165 -7.24 -16.37 16.37
CA ASP A 165 -6.87 -17.78 16.16
C ASP A 165 -7.51 -18.32 14.89
N GLN A 166 -8.80 -18.06 14.68
CA GLN A 166 -9.50 -18.50 13.47
C GLN A 166 -8.95 -17.86 12.20
N ALA A 167 -8.74 -16.53 12.20
CA ALA A 167 -8.21 -15.82 11.04
C ALA A 167 -6.74 -16.24 10.76
N GLY A 168 -5.95 -16.45 11.81
CA GLY A 168 -4.57 -16.89 11.73
C GLY A 168 -4.44 -18.29 11.19
N GLU A 169 -5.23 -19.25 11.69
CA GLU A 169 -5.22 -20.62 11.18
C GLU A 169 -5.59 -20.67 9.69
N ILE A 170 -6.62 -19.93 9.30
CA ILE A 170 -7.03 -19.84 7.89
C ILE A 170 -5.94 -19.21 7.04
N ALA A 171 -5.34 -18.09 7.48
CA ALA A 171 -4.24 -17.45 6.76
C ALA A 171 -3.06 -18.41 6.61
N SER A 172 -2.58 -18.99 7.71
CA SER A 172 -1.43 -19.87 7.71
C SER A 172 -1.65 -21.15 6.91
N SER A 173 -2.86 -21.74 6.91
CA SER A 173 -3.17 -22.89 6.04
C SER A 173 -3.15 -22.45 4.57
N ARG A 174 -3.89 -21.39 4.20
CA ARG A 174 -3.96 -20.96 2.79
C ARG A 174 -2.62 -20.56 2.21
N PHE A 175 -1.79 -19.90 3.01
CA PHE A 175 -0.45 -19.48 2.57
C PHE A 175 0.51 -20.67 2.45
N ARG A 176 0.45 -21.67 3.35
CA ARG A 176 1.27 -22.89 3.25
C ARG A 176 0.85 -23.80 2.09
N ASP A 177 -0.45 -23.87 1.81
CA ASP A 177 -1.00 -24.73 0.76
C ASP A 177 -0.83 -24.11 -0.65
N TYR A 178 -0.36 -22.87 -0.73
CA TYR A 178 -0.10 -22.20 -2.00
C TYR A 178 1.18 -22.76 -2.65
N PRO A 179 1.14 -23.21 -3.91
CA PRO A 179 2.27 -23.88 -4.55
C PRO A 179 3.43 -22.94 -4.91
N GLY A 180 3.18 -21.63 -5.00
CA GLY A 180 4.19 -20.63 -5.33
C GLY A 180 4.79 -19.94 -4.11
N ARG A 181 5.64 -18.95 -4.36
CA ARG A 181 6.14 -18.05 -3.31
C ARG A 181 5.19 -16.87 -3.18
N ILE A 182 4.83 -16.53 -1.94
CA ILE A 182 4.19 -15.25 -1.63
C ILE A 182 5.31 -14.23 -1.41
N ASP A 183 5.35 -13.13 -2.16
CA ASP A 183 6.41 -12.14 -2.13
C ASP A 183 6.25 -11.16 -0.97
N HIS A 184 5.02 -10.71 -0.73
CA HIS A 184 4.71 -9.79 0.37
C HIS A 184 3.36 -10.05 1.02
N LEU A 185 3.20 -9.50 2.23
CA LEU A 185 1.95 -9.53 2.98
C LEU A 185 1.30 -8.14 3.00
N ALA A 186 0.13 -8.00 2.40
CA ALA A 186 -0.68 -6.79 2.46
C ALA A 186 -1.76 -6.89 3.56
N LEU A 187 -1.86 -5.87 4.40
CA LEU A 187 -2.77 -5.85 5.54
C LEU A 187 -3.79 -4.73 5.41
N GLY A 188 -5.05 -5.02 5.70
CA GLY A 188 -6.12 -4.03 5.73
C GLY A 188 -6.99 -4.12 6.98
N GLY A 189 -7.44 -2.97 7.48
CA GLY A 189 -8.41 -2.88 8.57
C GLY A 189 -7.92 -2.04 9.74
N ASP A 190 -8.27 -2.44 10.96
CA ASP A 190 -7.94 -1.65 12.13
C ASP A 190 -6.47 -1.87 12.55
N ARG A 191 -5.68 -0.79 12.59
CA ARG A 191 -4.25 -0.83 12.91
C ARG A 191 -3.95 -1.50 14.26
N VAL A 192 -4.76 -1.21 15.29
CA VAL A 192 -4.56 -1.77 16.64
C VAL A 192 -4.92 -3.25 16.66
N VAL A 193 -5.98 -3.64 15.96
CA VAL A 193 -6.40 -5.03 15.82
C VAL A 193 -5.35 -5.84 15.06
N LEU A 194 -4.88 -5.35 13.92
CA LEU A 194 -3.83 -5.98 13.11
C LEU A 194 -2.53 -6.15 13.89
N GLY A 195 -2.07 -5.11 14.59
CA GLY A 195 -0.85 -5.18 15.40
C GLY A 195 -0.95 -6.21 16.53
N LYS A 196 -2.13 -6.40 17.14
CA LYS A 196 -2.35 -7.46 18.13
C LYS A 196 -2.47 -8.85 17.49
N PHE A 197 -3.06 -8.92 16.30
CA PHE A 197 -3.18 -10.15 15.53
C PHE A 197 -1.81 -10.70 15.14
N LEU A 198 -0.94 -9.90 14.53
CA LEU A 198 0.41 -10.31 14.14
C LEU A 198 1.28 -10.76 15.31
N LYS A 199 1.12 -10.16 16.50
CA LYS A 199 1.81 -10.60 17.72
C LYS A 199 1.34 -11.96 18.25
N ARG A 200 0.18 -12.43 17.81
CA ARG A 200 -0.45 -13.67 18.30
C ARG A 200 -0.27 -14.83 17.33
N VAL A 201 -0.36 -14.58 16.04
CA VAL A 201 -0.37 -15.63 15.02
C VAL A 201 1.02 -15.86 14.46
N LYS A 202 1.29 -17.10 14.02
CA LYS A 202 2.52 -17.45 13.30
C LYS A 202 2.16 -17.72 11.84
N LEU A 203 2.51 -16.78 10.97
CA LEU A 203 2.40 -16.93 9.52
C LEU A 203 3.67 -17.65 8.98
N PRO A 204 3.57 -18.37 7.85
CA PRO A 204 4.70 -19.10 7.27
C PRO A 204 5.74 -18.17 6.62
N ASP A 205 6.88 -18.75 6.22
CA ASP A 205 7.87 -18.22 5.28
C ASP A 205 8.21 -16.74 5.48
N ASP A 206 8.58 -16.38 6.71
CA ASP A 206 9.02 -15.02 7.10
C ASP A 206 8.07 -13.88 6.66
N LEU A 207 6.82 -14.19 6.27
CA LEU A 207 5.85 -13.22 5.75
C LEU A 207 5.60 -12.02 6.69
N PRO A 208 5.64 -12.16 8.02
CA PRO A 208 5.56 -11.01 8.92
C PRO A 208 6.69 -9.97 8.74
N GLU A 209 7.84 -10.37 8.19
CA GLU A 209 8.99 -9.51 7.90
C GLU A 209 8.86 -8.81 6.54
N ARG A 210 7.99 -9.33 5.66
CA ARG A 210 7.72 -8.81 4.31
C ARG A 210 6.35 -8.14 4.21
N VAL A 211 5.90 -7.51 5.29
CA VAL A 211 4.64 -6.75 5.33
C VAL A 211 4.81 -5.44 4.57
N LEU A 212 3.92 -5.17 3.62
CA LEU A 212 3.93 -3.88 2.93
C LEU A 212 3.53 -2.75 3.90
N PRO A 213 4.20 -1.59 3.85
CA PRO A 213 3.91 -0.46 4.74
C PRO A 213 2.50 0.12 4.52
N ASN A 214 2.00 -0.02 3.29
CA ASN A 214 0.71 0.49 2.86
C ASN A 214 -0.44 -0.37 3.39
N ARG A 215 -1.18 0.18 4.35
CA ARG A 215 -2.42 -0.44 4.81
C ARG A 215 -3.55 -0.25 3.83
N LEU A 216 -4.26 -1.33 3.54
CA LEU A 216 -5.39 -1.35 2.64
C LEU A 216 -6.65 -0.79 3.34
N PRO A 217 -7.37 0.14 2.71
CA PRO A 217 -8.62 0.66 3.26
C PRO A 217 -9.67 -0.44 3.23
N VAL A 218 -10.29 -0.71 4.38
CA VAL A 218 -11.40 -1.67 4.46
C VAL A 218 -12.32 -1.32 5.61
N ASP A 219 -13.60 -1.16 5.28
CA ASP A 219 -14.64 -0.93 6.27
C ASP A 219 -15.20 -2.24 6.83
N ARG A 220 -15.49 -3.19 5.94
CA ARG A 220 -16.00 -4.51 6.28
C ARG A 220 -15.24 -5.60 5.52
N PRO A 221 -14.40 -6.39 6.20
CA PRO A 221 -13.73 -7.53 5.58
C PRO A 221 -14.72 -8.52 4.95
N GLY A 222 -14.44 -8.91 3.71
CA GLY A 222 -15.28 -9.79 2.90
C GLY A 222 -14.74 -9.92 1.47
N ARG A 223 -15.47 -10.58 0.58
CA ARG A 223 -15.05 -10.81 -0.83
C ARG A 223 -14.89 -9.50 -1.59
N ALA A 224 -15.92 -8.64 -1.58
CA ALA A 224 -15.86 -7.33 -2.24
C ALA A 224 -14.68 -6.47 -1.73
N ALA A 225 -14.38 -6.54 -0.43
CA ALA A 225 -13.24 -5.84 0.14
C ALA A 225 -11.89 -6.41 -0.32
N LEU A 226 -11.80 -7.73 -0.57
CA LEU A 226 -10.60 -8.32 -1.18
C LEU A 226 -10.42 -7.82 -2.62
N ASP A 227 -11.50 -7.70 -3.39
CA ASP A 227 -11.43 -7.22 -4.77
C ASP A 227 -10.90 -5.77 -4.84
N SER A 228 -11.42 -4.88 -3.98
CA SER A 228 -10.88 -3.51 -3.83
C SER A 228 -9.45 -3.51 -3.31
N ALA A 229 -9.15 -4.34 -2.30
CA ALA A 229 -7.82 -4.45 -1.71
C ALA A 229 -6.75 -4.85 -2.73
N VAL A 230 -7.06 -5.74 -3.67
CA VAL A 230 -6.12 -6.10 -4.73
C VAL A 230 -5.83 -4.94 -5.65
N ARG A 231 -6.87 -4.21 -6.08
CA ARG A 231 -6.66 -3.00 -6.89
C ARG A 231 -5.80 -1.98 -6.14
N ASP A 232 -6.09 -1.73 -4.88
CA ASP A 232 -5.37 -0.75 -4.07
C ASP A 232 -3.92 -1.20 -3.80
N ALA A 233 -3.69 -2.50 -3.62
CA ALA A 233 -2.36 -3.07 -3.39
C ALA A 233 -1.42 -2.92 -4.59
N TRP A 234 -1.92 -2.80 -5.82
CA TRP A 234 -1.15 -2.53 -7.04
C TRP A 234 -1.24 -1.08 -7.51
N SER A 235 -1.64 -0.17 -6.61
CA SER A 235 -1.77 1.25 -6.92
C SER A 235 -0.62 2.07 -6.33
N PHE A 236 -0.16 3.02 -7.13
CA PHE A 236 0.84 4.01 -6.76
C PHE A 236 0.15 5.21 -6.13
N ARG A 237 0.81 5.83 -5.16
CA ARG A 237 0.41 7.18 -4.72
C ARG A 237 1.16 8.19 -5.57
N VAL A 238 0.40 8.96 -6.33
CA VAL A 238 0.93 9.90 -7.32
C VAL A 238 0.79 11.31 -6.80
N PHE A 239 1.89 12.05 -6.82
CA PHE A 239 1.96 13.48 -6.59
C PHE A 239 2.36 14.16 -7.88
N GLU A 240 1.72 15.29 -8.15
CA GLU A 240 1.99 16.13 -9.30
C GLU A 240 2.11 17.54 -8.75
N PRO A 241 3.06 18.36 -9.24
CA PRO A 241 3.08 19.76 -8.87
C PRO A 241 1.76 20.39 -9.31
N ASP A 242 1.24 21.30 -8.50
CA ASP A 242 0.10 22.10 -8.91
C ASP A 242 0.49 22.82 -10.20
N SER A 243 -0.26 22.53 -11.27
CA SER A 243 -0.12 23.32 -12.48
C SER A 243 -0.58 24.72 -12.10
N GLU A 244 0.32 25.70 -12.01
CA GLU A 244 -0.11 27.09 -12.13
C GLU A 244 -0.83 27.16 -13.47
N ILE A 245 -2.17 27.17 -13.41
CA ILE A 245 -3.01 27.48 -14.54
C ILE A 245 -2.60 28.90 -14.89
N GLY A 246 -1.75 29.03 -15.91
CA GLY A 246 -1.41 30.31 -16.49
C GLY A 246 -2.70 30.98 -16.92
N ASP A 247 -2.97 32.14 -16.32
CA ASP A 247 -3.89 33.15 -16.86
C ASP A 247 -3.35 33.70 -18.19
#